data_AF-A0A924VEE6-F1
#
_entry.id   AF-A0A924VEE6-F1
#
_cell.length_a   1.000
_cell.length_b   1.000
_cell.length_c   1.000
_cell.angle_alpha   90.00
_cell.angle_beta   90.00
_cell.angle_gamma   90.00
#
_symmetry.space_group_name_H-M   'P 1'
#
loop_
_entity.id
_entity.type
_entity.pdbx_description
1 polymer ?
#
loop_
_entity_poly.entity_id
_entity_poly.type
_entity_poly.pdbx_seq_one_letter_code
_entity_poly.pdbx_strand_id
1 'polypeptide(L)'
;MAEKGFKDEVISAFLSPKGKEIFKKDISSRRLDFIKLILSKVVFRKTLELYFNKASMPTKDEVVLIMKESNLNNVASEETYSRRASTVLGWTNWVIGKIEE
;
A
#
# COMPACT_ATOMS: atom_id res chain seq x y z
N MET A 1 -2.10 10.91 -3.42
CA MET A 1 -3.34 10.25 -3.88
C MET A 1 -4.52 11.08 -3.42
N ALA A 2 -4.62 11.33 -2.11
CA ALA A 2 -5.36 12.46 -1.54
C ALA A 2 -4.39 13.44 -0.85
N GLU A 3 -4.83 14.69 -0.73
CA GLU A 3 -4.15 15.79 -0.04
C GLU A 3 -5.11 16.39 0.98
N LYS A 4 -4.61 16.75 2.16
CA LYS A 4 -5.37 17.47 3.18
C LYS A 4 -5.38 18.95 2.79
N GLY A 5 -6.54 19.59 2.83
CA GLY A 5 -6.71 21.01 2.61
C GLY A 5 -7.77 21.60 3.54
N PHE A 6 -7.95 22.91 3.42
CA PHE A 6 -9.03 23.64 4.08
C PHE A 6 -9.95 24.17 3.00
N LYS A 7 -11.26 23.94 3.17
CA LYS A 7 -12.29 24.49 2.30
C LYS A 7 -13.49 24.81 3.14
N ASP A 8 -14.04 26.02 2.98
CA ASP A 8 -15.21 26.50 3.71
C ASP A 8 -15.04 26.35 5.24
N GLU A 9 -13.86 26.72 5.74
CA GLU A 9 -13.45 26.59 7.16
C GLU A 9 -13.42 25.16 7.74
N VAL A 10 -13.63 24.13 6.90
CA VAL A 10 -13.61 22.72 7.31
C VAL A 10 -12.39 22.00 6.74
N ILE A 11 -11.77 21.16 7.56
CA ILE A 11 -10.72 20.23 7.12
C ILE A 11 -11.32 19.28 6.08
N SER A 12 -10.80 19.35 4.86
CA SER A 12 -11.28 18.59 3.72
C SER A 12 -10.15 17.78 3.08
N ALA A 13 -10.50 16.70 2.40
CA ALA A 13 -9.56 15.89 1.61
C ALA A 13 -9.87 16.03 0.13
N PHE A 14 -8.84 16.25 -0.69
CA PHE A 14 -8.96 16.42 -2.14
C PHE A 14 -8.08 15.44 -2.89
N LEU A 15 -8.45 15.10 -4.12
CA LEU A 15 -7.54 14.38 -5.00
C LEU A 15 -6.35 15.29 -5.35
N SER A 16 -5.15 14.79 -5.07
CA SER A 16 -3.90 15.33 -5.64
C SER A 16 -4.00 15.39 -7.17
N PRO A 17 -3.21 16.24 -7.87
CA PRO A 17 -3.19 16.26 -9.34
C PRO A 17 -3.00 14.87 -9.96
N LYS A 18 -2.05 14.08 -9.43
CA LYS A 18 -1.85 12.67 -9.84
C LYS A 18 -3.09 11.80 -9.58
N GLY A 19 -3.77 12.04 -8.46
CA GLY A 19 -5.03 11.38 -8.13
C GLY A 19 -6.11 11.69 -9.18
N LYS A 20 -6.29 12.96 -9.55
CA LYS A 20 -7.25 13.36 -10.59
C LYS A 20 -6.96 12.65 -11.92
N GLU A 21 -5.69 12.58 -12.32
CA GLU A 21 -5.30 11.87 -13.56
C GLU A 21 -5.61 10.37 -13.52
N ILE A 22 -5.34 9.69 -12.40
CA ILE A 22 -5.67 8.27 -12.23
C ILE A 22 -7.19 8.04 -12.32
N PHE A 23 -7.97 8.93 -11.72
CA PHE A 23 -9.44 8.82 -11.71
C PHE A 23 -10.11 9.19 -13.04
N LYS A 24 -9.38 9.77 -14.00
CA LYS A 24 -9.88 9.97 -15.37
C LYS A 24 -9.83 8.69 -16.23
N LYS A 25 -8.98 7.74 -15.87
CA LYS A 25 -8.79 6.49 -16.63
C LYS A 25 -9.96 5.53 -16.43
N ASP A 26 -10.14 4.62 -17.38
CA ASP A 26 -11.08 3.50 -17.24
C ASP A 26 -10.70 2.59 -16.06
N ILE A 27 -11.63 1.74 -15.63
CA ILE A 27 -11.47 0.93 -14.42
C ILE A 27 -10.27 -0.02 -14.48
N SER A 28 -9.90 -0.52 -15.66
CA SER A 28 -8.80 -1.48 -15.83
C SER A 28 -7.46 -0.76 -15.77
N SER A 29 -7.30 0.32 -16.52
CA SER A 29 -6.09 1.15 -16.49
C SER A 29 -5.86 1.76 -15.10
N ARG A 30 -6.94 2.20 -14.42
CA ARG A 30 -6.89 2.74 -13.06
C ARG A 30 -6.41 1.72 -12.04
N ARG A 31 -6.88 0.47 -12.15
CA ARG A 31 -6.44 -0.64 -11.30
C ARG A 31 -4.93 -0.87 -11.41
N LEU A 32 -4.39 -0.91 -12.63
CA LEU A 32 -2.95 -1.07 -12.87
C LEU A 32 -2.14 0.07 -12.25
N ASP A 33 -2.62 1.32 -12.35
CA ASP A 33 -1.96 2.46 -11.73
C ASP A 33 -1.92 2.35 -10.19
N PHE A 34 -2.99 1.86 -9.57
CA PHE A 34 -2.98 1.62 -8.12
C PHE A 34 -2.00 0.52 -7.73
N ILE A 35 -1.95 -0.60 -8.47
CA ILE A 35 -0.98 -1.67 -8.22
C ILE A 35 0.45 -1.12 -8.34
N LYS A 36 0.75 -0.36 -9.40
CA LYS A 36 2.06 0.30 -9.57
C LYS A 36 2.41 1.23 -8.40
N LEU A 37 1.44 2.02 -7.93
CA LEU A 37 1.63 2.90 -6.77
C LEU A 37 1.92 2.13 -5.49
N ILE A 38 1.20 1.05 -5.23
CA ILE A 38 1.41 0.19 -4.06
C ILE A 38 2.80 -0.43 -4.12
N LEU A 39 3.17 -1.06 -5.24
CA LEU A 39 4.45 -1.74 -5.42
C LEU A 39 5.65 -0.78 -5.55
N SER A 40 5.42 0.53 -5.75
CA SER A 40 6.48 1.53 -5.65
C SER A 40 7.07 1.65 -4.24
N LYS A 41 6.38 1.12 -3.22
CA LYS A 41 6.83 1.12 -1.83
C LYS A 41 7.53 -0.20 -1.52
N VAL A 42 8.78 -0.10 -1.06
CA VAL A 42 9.69 -1.24 -0.87
C VAL A 42 9.09 -2.39 -0.04
N VAL A 43 8.35 -2.06 1.02
CA VAL A 43 7.74 -3.05 1.91
C VAL A 43 6.70 -3.89 1.15
N PHE A 44 5.77 -3.24 0.43
CA PHE A 44 4.74 -3.95 -0.33
C PHE A 44 5.35 -4.81 -1.43
N ARG A 45 6.37 -4.29 -2.13
CA ARG A 45 7.09 -5.06 -3.15
C ARG A 45 7.75 -6.31 -2.56
N LYS A 46 8.53 -6.16 -1.49
CA LYS A 46 9.20 -7.28 -0.81
C LYS A 46 8.20 -8.29 -0.24
N THR A 47 7.07 -7.83 0.29
CA THR A 47 6.00 -8.72 0.78
C THR A 47 5.39 -9.53 -0.36
N LEU A 48 5.15 -8.91 -1.52
CA LEU A 48 4.65 -9.63 -2.70
C LEU A 48 5.70 -10.62 -3.26
N GLU A 49 6.99 -10.23 -3.29
CA GLU A 49 8.08 -11.14 -3.64
C GLU A 49 8.13 -12.36 -2.71
N LEU A 50 7.98 -12.15 -1.40
CA LEU A 50 7.92 -13.24 -0.42
C LEU A 50 6.70 -14.16 -0.65
N TYR A 51 5.53 -13.59 -0.96
CA TYR A 51 4.35 -14.38 -1.32
C TYR A 51 4.65 -15.32 -2.50
N PHE A 52 5.24 -14.80 -3.58
CA PHE A 52 5.57 -15.62 -4.75
C PHE A 52 6.63 -16.69 -4.45
N ASN A 53 7.62 -16.38 -3.61
CA ASN A 53 8.66 -17.33 -3.22
C ASN A 53 8.14 -18.46 -2.32
N LYS A 54 7.20 -18.15 -1.42
CA LYS A 54 6.65 -19.09 -0.44
C LYS A 54 5.39 -19.80 -0.93
N ALA A 55 4.78 -19.31 -2.02
CA ALA A 55 3.46 -19.73 -2.52
C ALA A 55 2.35 -19.70 -1.44
N SER A 56 2.47 -18.79 -0.48
CA SER A 56 1.47 -18.59 0.59
C SER A 56 1.55 -17.18 1.15
N MET A 57 0.45 -16.72 1.77
CA MET A 57 0.40 -15.37 2.33
C MET A 57 1.46 -15.18 3.43
N PRO A 58 2.26 -14.11 3.38
CA PRO A 58 3.17 -13.77 4.46
C PRO A 58 2.43 -13.57 5.78
N THR A 59 3.08 -13.93 6.89
CA THR A 59 2.57 -13.68 8.23
C THR A 59 2.79 -12.22 8.62
N LYS A 60 2.10 -11.78 9.69
CA LYS A 60 2.32 -10.44 10.22
C LYS A 60 3.77 -10.22 10.64
N ASP A 61 4.39 -11.22 11.28
CA ASP A 61 5.77 -11.12 11.77
C ASP A 61 6.78 -11.08 10.63
N GLU A 62 6.56 -11.84 9.55
CA GLU A 62 7.38 -11.78 8.33
C GLU A 62 7.35 -10.36 7.71
N VAL A 63 6.17 -9.73 7.68
CA VAL A 63 6.03 -8.35 7.19
C VAL A 63 6.68 -7.34 8.14
N VAL A 64 6.61 -7.56 9.46
CA VAL A 64 7.34 -6.73 10.43
C VAL A 64 8.85 -6.82 10.21
N LEU A 65 9.38 -8.03 9.96
CA LEU A 65 10.80 -8.21 9.65
C LEU A 65 11.18 -7.46 8.37
N ILE A 66 10.41 -7.60 7.29
CA ILE A 66 10.61 -6.86 6.03
C ILE A 66 10.62 -5.33 6.28
N MET A 67 9.73 -4.82 7.12
CA MET A 67 9.68 -3.39 7.45
C MET A 67 10.93 -2.93 8.20
N LYS A 68 11.43 -3.72 9.16
CA LYS A 68 12.65 -3.43 9.91
C LYS A 68 13.87 -3.43 9.01
N GLU A 69 14.00 -4.44 8.15
CA GLU A 69 15.10 -4.55 7.17
C GLU A 69 15.06 -3.46 6.09
N SER A 70 13.88 -2.91 5.80
CA SER A 70 13.71 -1.83 4.82
C SER A 70 14.02 -0.44 5.39
N ASN A 71 14.45 -0.37 6.66
CA ASN A 71 14.83 0.85 7.38
C ASN A 71 13.80 1.98 7.24
N LEU A 72 12.53 1.68 7.52
CA LEU A 72 11.46 2.68 7.49
C LEU A 72 11.75 3.79 8.52
N ASN A 73 11.93 5.01 8.04
CA ASN A 73 12.07 6.17 8.92
C ASN A 73 10.85 6.29 9.86
N ASN A 74 11.11 6.61 11.13
CA ASN A 74 10.10 6.98 12.14
C ASN A 74 9.04 5.90 12.46
N VAL A 75 9.46 4.67 12.75
CA VAL A 75 8.58 3.70 13.44
C VAL A 75 8.95 3.65 14.92
N ALA A 76 8.07 4.17 15.77
CA ALA A 76 8.36 4.40 17.18
C ALA A 76 8.12 3.18 18.10
N SER A 77 7.37 2.17 17.65
CA SER A 77 7.00 1.01 18.49
C SER A 77 6.68 -0.26 17.69
N GLU A 78 6.82 -1.41 18.35
CA GLU A 78 6.36 -2.71 17.83
C GLU A 78 4.87 -2.72 17.51
N GLU A 79 4.05 -2.02 18.30
CA GLU A 79 2.63 -1.86 18.02
C GLU A 79 2.39 -1.14 16.68
N THR A 80 3.20 -0.10 16.40
CA THR A 80 3.12 0.62 15.12
C THR A 80 3.50 -0.31 13.95
N TYR A 81 4.51 -1.16 14.12
CA TYR A 81 4.84 -2.18 13.13
C TYR A 81 3.68 -3.16 12.93
N SER A 82 3.13 -3.73 14.00
CA SER A 82 2.00 -4.67 13.93
C SER A 82 0.79 -4.09 13.19
N ARG A 83 0.43 -2.84 13.48
CA ARG A 83 -0.68 -2.15 12.79
C ARG A 83 -0.39 -1.92 11.30
N ARG A 84 0.83 -1.47 10.97
CA ARG A 84 1.25 -1.26 9.57
C ARG A 84 1.33 -2.58 8.80
N ALA A 85 1.75 -3.67 9.43
CA ALA A 85 1.81 -5.00 8.83
C ALA A 85 0.41 -5.46 8.41
N SER A 86 -0.63 -5.25 9.22
CA SER A 86 -2.02 -5.54 8.83
C SER A 86 -2.42 -4.78 7.55
N THR A 87 -2.05 -3.50 7.43
CA THR A 87 -2.31 -2.72 6.22
C THR A 87 -1.58 -3.30 5.01
N VAL A 88 -0.30 -3.65 5.16
CA VAL A 88 0.51 -4.24 4.08
C VAL A 88 -0.10 -5.57 3.61
N LEU A 89 -0.49 -6.44 4.54
CA LEU A 89 -1.12 -7.72 4.21
C LEU A 89 -2.44 -7.54 3.47
N GLY A 90 -3.31 -6.64 3.93
CA GLY A 90 -4.60 -6.39 3.28
C GLY A 90 -4.46 -5.92 1.83
N TRP A 91 -3.54 -4.98 1.57
CA TRP A 91 -3.27 -4.54 0.20
C TRP A 91 -2.54 -5.59 -0.64
N THR A 92 -1.64 -6.39 -0.05
CA THR A 92 -0.99 -7.50 -0.77
C THR A 92 -2.02 -8.52 -1.23
N ASN A 93 -2.93 -8.92 -0.34
CA ASN A 93 -4.04 -9.80 -0.65
C ASN A 93 -4.94 -9.22 -1.75
N TRP A 94 -5.25 -7.92 -1.68
CA TRP A 94 -6.02 -7.25 -2.73
C TRP A 94 -5.30 -7.28 -4.08
N VAL A 95 -3.98 -7.05 -4.13
CA VAL A 95 -3.20 -7.12 -5.37
C VAL A 95 -3.25 -8.53 -5.96
N ILE A 96 -3.04 -9.57 -5.15
CA ILE A 96 -3.09 -10.98 -5.58
C ILE A 96 -4.46 -11.32 -6.16
N GLY A 97 -5.55 -10.96 -5.45
CA GLY A 97 -6.92 -11.14 -5.94
C GLY A 97 -7.29 -10.27 -7.15
N LYS A 98 -6.37 -9.47 -7.70
CA LYS A 98 -6.53 -8.78 -9.00
C LYS A 98 -5.68 -9.41 -10.10
N ILE A 99 -4.78 -10.33 -9.75
CA ILE A 99 -3.96 -11.11 -10.69
C ILE A 99 -4.65 -12.44 -11.02
N GLU A 100 -5.36 -13.02 -10.04
CA GLU A 100 -6.09 -14.29 -10.19
C GLU A 100 -7.47 -14.16 -10.87
N GLU A 101 -7.97 -12.93 -11.06
CA GLU A 101 -9.21 -12.59 -11.81
C GLU A 101 -8.90 -12.23 -13.27
#